data_AF-A0A968IU01-F1
#
_entry.id   AF-A0A968IU01-F1
#
_cell.length_a   1.000
_cell.length_b   1.000
_cell.length_c   1.000
_cell.angle_alpha   90.00
_cell.angle_beta   90.00
_cell.angle_gamma   90.00
#
_symmetry.space_group_name_H-M   'P 1'
#
loop_
_entity.id
_entity.type
_entity.pdbx_description
1 polymer ?
#
loop_
_entity_poly.entity_id
_entity_poly.type
_entity_poly.pdbx_seq_one_letter_code
_entity_poly.pdbx_strand_id
1 'polypeptide(L)'
;MNLDHLLILLNEIDIDNVNQEAKQSLENYLKRLVENIFKLQYWELEKGRNYKYWQTMVSNSRSDIQKLITCSPSLRRYMEQIYPKLYQDAVNLCQYEFYIPRNMSIELEQILENNYFG
;
A
#
# COMPACT_ATOMS: atom_id res chain seq x y z
N MET A 1 -11.49 -33.36 8.85
CA MET A 1 -10.89 -32.00 8.82
C MET A 1 -10.44 -31.76 7.38
N ASN A 2 -10.99 -30.74 6.71
CA ASN A 2 -10.69 -30.43 5.31
C ASN A 2 -9.33 -29.70 5.22
N LEU A 3 -8.54 -29.99 4.17
CA LEU A 3 -7.32 -29.27 3.80
C LEU A 3 -7.53 -27.74 3.74
N ASP A 4 -8.69 -27.26 3.27
CA ASP A 4 -9.02 -25.84 3.23
C ASP A 4 -9.07 -25.22 4.64
N HIS A 5 -9.61 -25.95 5.60
CA HIS A 5 -9.70 -25.50 6.99
C HIS A 5 -8.32 -25.49 7.66
N LEU A 6 -7.44 -26.42 7.30
CA LEU A 6 -6.03 -26.43 7.74
C LEU A 6 -5.25 -25.25 7.14
N LEU A 7 -5.48 -24.91 5.87
CA LEU A 7 -4.85 -23.78 5.20
C LEU A 7 -5.25 -22.44 5.84
N ILE A 8 -6.53 -22.29 6.18
CA ILE A 8 -7.05 -21.11 6.88
C ILE A 8 -6.38 -20.95 8.25
N LEU A 9 -6.34 -22.03 9.04
CA LEU A 9 -5.73 -22.02 10.39
C LEU A 9 -4.23 -21.75 10.36
N LEU A 10 -3.50 -22.35 9.41
CA LEU A 10 -2.07 -22.09 9.22
C LEU A 10 -1.81 -20.62 8.86
N ASN A 11 -2.63 -20.04 7.97
CA ASN A 11 -2.52 -18.64 7.59
C ASN A 11 -2.84 -17.68 8.75
N GLU A 12 -3.78 -18.01 9.63
CA GLU A 12 -4.11 -17.20 10.80
C GLU A 12 -2.99 -17.20 11.84
N ILE A 13 -2.43 -18.37 12.13
CA ILE A 13 -1.29 -18.51 13.05
C ILE A 13 -0.05 -17.76 12.53
N ASP A 14 0.17 -17.75 11.22
CA ASP A 14 1.31 -17.06 10.62
C ASP A 14 1.17 -15.53 10.77
N ILE A 15 -0.03 -14.96 10.57
CA ILE A 15 -0.29 -13.51 10.75
C ILE A 15 0.02 -13.04 12.17
N ASP A 16 -0.36 -13.81 13.19
CA ASP A 16 -0.11 -13.46 14.60
C ASP A 16 1.38 -13.55 14.96
N ASN A 17 2.15 -14.39 14.25
CA ASN A 17 3.59 -14.52 14.41
C ASN A 17 4.43 -13.56 13.56
N VAL A 18 3.81 -12.82 12.62
CA VAL A 18 4.53 -11.80 11.85
C VAL A 18 5.10 -10.75 12.80
N ASN A 19 6.42 -10.53 12.70
CA ASN A 19 7.13 -9.51 13.46
C ASN A 19 6.43 -8.13 13.33
N GLN A 20 6.11 -7.52 14.47
CA GLN A 20 5.49 -6.19 14.55
C GLN A 20 6.26 -5.11 13.76
N GLU A 21 7.60 -5.19 13.72
CA GLU A 21 8.43 -4.28 12.93
C GLU A 21 8.20 -4.43 11.43
N ALA A 22 7.95 -5.66 10.96
CA ALA A 22 7.64 -5.94 9.57
C ALA A 22 6.24 -5.41 9.21
N LYS A 23 5.26 -5.57 10.10
CA LYS A 23 3.92 -4.94 9.96
C LYS A 23 4.03 -3.43 9.86
N GLN A 24 4.77 -2.80 10.78
CA GLN A 24 4.95 -1.35 10.78
C GLN A 24 5.67 -0.84 9.53
N SER A 25 6.68 -1.59 9.07
CA SER A 25 7.41 -1.26 7.83
C SER A 25 6.49 -1.35 6.60
N LEU A 26 5.70 -2.42 6.50
CA LEU A 26 4.72 -2.59 5.43
C LEU A 26 3.72 -1.43 5.40
N GLU A 27 3.14 -1.06 6.54
CA GLU A 27 2.22 0.08 6.66
C GLU A 27 2.85 1.37 6.16
N ASN A 28 4.10 1.66 6.58
CA ASN A 28 4.81 2.85 6.16
C ASN A 28 5.05 2.89 4.65
N TYR A 29 5.42 1.76 4.04
CA TYR A 29 5.63 1.68 2.60
C TYR A 29 4.32 1.79 1.82
N LEU A 30 3.26 1.15 2.30
CA LEU A 30 1.93 1.19 1.69
C LEU A 30 1.34 2.61 1.75
N LYS A 31 1.49 3.29 2.89
CA LYS A 31 1.06 4.68 3.05
C LYS A 31 1.80 5.59 2.07
N ARG A 32 3.13 5.50 2.01
CA ARG A 32 3.95 6.26 1.04
C ARG A 32 3.58 5.96 -0.40
N LEU A 33 3.26 4.71 -0.72
CA LEU A 33 2.82 4.31 -2.06
C LEU A 33 1.53 5.04 -2.44
N VAL A 34 0.51 4.97 -1.59
CA VAL A 34 -0.77 5.64 -1.80
C VAL A 34 -0.57 7.15 -1.93
N GLU A 35 0.13 7.78 -0.99
CA GLU A 35 0.39 9.23 -1.02
C GLU A 35 1.04 9.67 -2.33
N ASN A 36 2.11 9.02 -2.78
CA ASN A 36 2.81 9.44 -4.01
C ASN A 36 1.97 9.20 -5.27
N ILE A 37 1.12 8.16 -5.31
CA ILE A 37 0.13 7.97 -6.39
C ILE A 37 -0.83 9.16 -6.42
N PHE A 38 -1.40 9.56 -5.28
CA PHE A 38 -2.30 10.72 -5.22
C PHE A 38 -1.63 12.03 -5.62
N LYS A 39 -0.36 12.24 -5.22
CA LYS A 39 0.44 13.40 -5.66
C LYS A 39 0.60 13.43 -7.18
N LEU A 40 0.89 12.28 -7.79
CA LEU A 40 0.98 12.14 -9.24
C LEU A 40 -0.37 12.34 -9.94
N GLN A 41 -1.49 11.90 -9.36
CA GLN A 41 -2.82 12.07 -9.95
C GLN A 41 -3.34 13.50 -9.88
N TYR A 42 -3.19 14.17 -8.73
CA TYR A 42 -4.01 15.35 -8.43
C TYR A 42 -3.20 16.59 -8.03
N TRP A 43 -1.92 16.47 -7.67
CA TRP A 43 -1.15 17.64 -7.24
C TRP A 43 -0.55 18.44 -8.40
N GLU A 44 -1.40 18.93 -9.29
CA GLU A 44 -1.02 19.57 -10.55
C GLU A 44 -0.07 20.76 -10.38
N LEU A 45 -0.19 21.51 -9.27
CA LEU A 45 0.70 22.64 -8.95
C LEU A 45 2.17 22.24 -8.77
N GLU A 46 2.43 21.07 -8.16
CA GLU A 46 3.77 20.61 -7.81
C GLU A 46 4.28 19.50 -8.74
N LYS A 47 3.38 18.86 -9.48
CA LYS A 47 3.66 17.73 -10.38
C LYS A 47 4.76 18.04 -11.39
N GLY A 48 4.74 19.22 -12.02
CA GLY A 48 5.75 19.59 -13.03
C GLY A 48 7.20 19.52 -12.52
N ARG A 49 7.43 19.82 -11.24
CA ARG A 49 8.78 19.81 -10.64
C ARG A 49 9.13 18.46 -10.02
N ASN A 50 8.14 17.76 -9.49
CA ASN A 50 8.34 16.59 -8.64
C ASN A 50 7.98 15.25 -9.30
N TYR A 51 7.47 15.25 -10.54
CA TYR A 51 6.97 14.05 -11.23
C TYR A 51 7.92 12.85 -11.13
N LYS A 52 9.18 13.02 -11.57
CA LYS A 52 10.17 11.94 -11.57
C LYS A 52 10.52 11.46 -10.16
N TYR A 53 10.54 12.38 -9.20
CA TYR A 53 10.82 12.05 -7.80
C TYR A 53 9.69 11.19 -7.22
N TRP A 54 8.43 11.58 -7.41
CA TRP A 54 7.29 10.80 -6.94
C TRP A 54 7.17 9.45 -7.65
N GLN A 55 7.47 9.35 -8.95
CA GLN A 55 7.56 8.06 -9.65
C GLN A 55 8.64 7.14 -9.03
N THR A 56 9.79 7.72 -8.67
CA THR A 56 10.85 6.98 -7.98
C THR A 56 10.36 6.47 -6.62
N MET A 57 9.64 7.30 -5.87
CA MET A 57 9.07 6.94 -4.58
C MET A 57 8.03 5.82 -4.68
N VAL A 58 7.14 5.87 -5.68
CA VAL A 58 6.20 4.79 -5.98
C VAL A 58 6.94 3.48 -6.27
N SER A 59 7.94 3.52 -7.14
CA SER A 59 8.73 2.33 -7.52
C SER A 59 9.49 1.73 -6.35
N ASN A 60 10.06 2.58 -5.48
CA ASN A 60 10.76 2.15 -4.27
C ASN A 60 9.80 1.50 -3.28
N SER A 61 8.66 2.14 -2.99
CA SER A 61 7.64 1.57 -2.09
C SER A 61 7.17 0.20 -2.56
N ARG A 62 6.89 0.01 -3.85
CA ARG A 62 6.53 -1.31 -4.40
C ARG A 62 7.62 -2.34 -4.19
N SER A 63 8.86 -1.97 -4.49
CA SER A 63 10.02 -2.85 -4.33
C SER A 63 10.19 -3.28 -2.86
N ASP A 64 10.01 -2.36 -1.92
CA ASP A 64 10.17 -2.65 -0.49
C ASP A 64 9.00 -3.48 0.07
N ILE A 65 7.77 -3.23 -0.37
CA ILE A 65 6.61 -4.09 -0.09
C ILE A 65 6.86 -5.51 -0.61
N GLN A 66 7.31 -5.65 -1.87
CA GLN A 66 7.57 -6.95 -2.47
C GLN A 66 8.67 -7.72 -1.72
N LYS A 67 9.74 -7.04 -1.29
CA LYS A 67 10.80 -7.65 -0.47
C LYS A 67 10.23 -8.18 0.85
N LEU A 68 9.44 -7.37 1.55
CA LEU A 68 8.81 -7.77 2.82
C LEU A 68 7.91 -9.00 2.64
N ILE A 69 7.05 -9.00 1.62
CA ILE A 69 6.15 -10.12 1.33
C ILE A 69 6.94 -11.38 0.93
N THR A 70 8.06 -11.22 0.21
CA THR A 70 8.93 -12.36 -0.14
C THR A 70 9.56 -13.00 1.10
N CYS A 71 9.95 -12.18 2.09
CA CYS A 71 10.50 -12.67 3.36
C CYS A 71 9.43 -13.22 4.31
N SER A 72 8.21 -12.69 4.27
CA SER A 72 7.09 -13.08 5.12
C SER A 72 5.78 -13.05 4.32
N PRO A 73 5.39 -14.16 3.67
CA PRO A 73 4.22 -14.21 2.81
C PRO A 73 2.90 -13.88 3.52
N SER A 74 2.80 -14.13 4.83
CA SER A 74 1.67 -13.77 5.69
C SER A 74 1.41 -12.26 5.75
N LEU A 75 2.40 -11.41 5.47
CA LEU A 75 2.20 -9.96 5.32
C LEU A 75 1.26 -9.58 4.18
N ARG A 76 1.08 -10.45 3.16
CA ARG A 76 0.12 -10.19 2.07
C ARG A 76 -1.32 -10.10 2.61
N ARG A 77 -1.73 -11.07 3.42
CA ARG A 77 -3.08 -11.09 4.01
C ARG A 77 -3.26 -9.94 5.00
N TYR A 78 -2.22 -9.61 5.78
CA TYR A 78 -2.24 -8.44 6.64
C TYR A 78 -2.42 -7.14 5.84
N MET A 79 -1.70 -6.98 4.72
CA MET A 79 -1.82 -5.84 3.81
C MET A 79 -3.26 -5.66 3.31
N GLU A 80 -3.88 -6.75 2.84
CA GLU A 80 -5.27 -6.78 2.35
C GLU A 80 -6.26 -6.34 3.45
N GLN A 81 -6.04 -6.78 4.71
CA GLN A 81 -6.88 -6.42 5.85
C GLN A 81 -6.80 -4.92 6.20
N ILE A 82 -5.60 -4.33 6.20
CA ILE A 82 -5.41 -2.94 6.64
C ILE A 82 -5.66 -1.92 5.52
N TYR A 83 -5.62 -2.34 4.25
CA TYR A 83 -5.60 -1.43 3.10
C TYR A 83 -6.77 -0.44 3.08
N PRO A 84 -8.04 -0.83 3.27
CA PRO A 84 -9.15 0.12 3.17
C PRO A 84 -9.05 1.29 4.15
N LYS A 85 -8.62 1.01 5.38
CA LYS A 85 -8.44 2.03 6.42
C LYS A 85 -7.24 2.91 6.13
N LEU A 86 -6.09 2.29 5.81
CA LEU A 86 -4.86 3.01 5.50
C LEU A 86 -5.00 3.92 4.27
N TYR A 87 -5.70 3.43 3.23
CA TYR A 87 -6.01 4.22 2.03
C TYR A 87 -6.80 5.47 2.39
N GLN A 88 -7.89 5.32 3.16
CA GLN A 88 -8.71 6.45 3.56
C GLN A 88 -7.93 7.46 4.42
N ASP A 89 -7.07 6.98 5.31
CA ASP A 89 -6.24 7.85 6.15
C ASP A 89 -5.21 8.62 5.32
N ALA A 90 -4.61 7.99 4.31
CA ALA A 90 -3.72 8.65 3.36
C ALA A 90 -4.45 9.69 2.50
N VAL A 91 -5.65 9.38 2.00
CA VAL A 91 -6.50 10.34 1.26
C VAL A 91 -6.84 11.55 2.13
N ASN A 92 -7.27 11.32 3.38
CA ASN A 92 -7.58 12.41 4.31
C ASN A 92 -6.37 13.32 4.56
N LEU A 93 -5.16 12.75 4.60
CA LEU A 93 -3.94 13.53 4.76
C LEU A 93 -3.63 14.36 3.50
N CYS A 94 -3.70 13.76 2.32
CA CYS A 94 -3.44 14.45 1.06
C CYS A 94 -4.44 15.58 0.77
N GLN A 95 -5.68 15.47 1.27
CA GLN A 95 -6.70 16.52 1.13
C GLN A 95 -6.32 17.85 1.80
N TYR A 96 -5.37 17.86 2.75
CA TYR A 96 -4.84 19.10 3.30
C TYR A 96 -3.88 19.83 2.33
N GLU A 97 -3.33 19.13 1.34
CA GLU A 97 -2.34 19.65 0.41
C GLU A 97 -2.95 19.99 -0.96
N PHE A 98 -3.87 19.17 -1.47
CA PHE A 98 -4.48 19.35 -2.79
C PHE A 98 -5.88 18.71 -2.86
N TYR A 99 -6.66 19.16 -3.85
CA TYR A 99 -8.00 18.64 -4.07
C TYR A 99 -7.98 17.20 -4.60
N ILE A 100 -8.72 16.31 -3.94
CA ILE A 100 -8.97 14.94 -4.39
C ILE A 100 -10.48 14.78 -4.62
N PRO A 101 -10.94 14.24 -5.77
CA PRO A 101 -12.36 13.97 -6.00
C PRO A 101 -12.96 13.04 -4.93
N ARG A 102 -14.26 13.23 -4.65
CA ARG A 102 -15.00 12.34 -3.74
C ARG A 102 -15.19 10.96 -4.36
N ASN A 103 -15.31 9.94 -3.51
CA ASN A 103 -15.56 8.54 -3.89
C ASN A 103 -14.46 7.93 -4.78
N MET A 104 -13.24 8.46 -4.74
CA MET A 104 -12.10 7.78 -5.34
C MET A 104 -11.80 6.52 -4.55
N SER A 105 -11.71 5.41 -5.27
CA SER A 105 -11.21 4.14 -4.78
C SER A 105 -10.23 3.61 -5.81
N ILE A 106 -9.11 3.08 -5.33
CA ILE A 106 -8.14 2.36 -6.13
C ILE A 106 -7.97 1.04 -5.40
N GLU A 107 -8.02 -0.07 -6.12
CA GLU A 107 -7.84 -1.38 -5.52
C GLU A 107 -6.38 -1.61 -5.12
N LEU A 108 -6.15 -2.45 -4.10
CA LEU A 108 -4.81 -2.77 -3.62
C LEU A 108 -3.93 -3.34 -4.75
N GLU A 109 -4.48 -4.24 -5.55
CA GLU A 109 -3.82 -4.86 -6.68
C GLU A 109 -3.35 -3.81 -7.68
N GLN A 110 -4.21 -2.83 -7.97
CA GLN A 110 -3.94 -1.77 -8.94
C GLN A 110 -2.79 -0.87 -8.48
N ILE A 111 -2.71 -0.49 -7.20
CA ILE A 111 -1.58 0.32 -6.71
C ILE A 111 -0.25 -0.44 -6.71
N LEU A 112 -0.29 -1.78 -6.72
CA LEU A 112 0.90 -2.64 -6.77
C LEU A 112 1.41 -2.90 -8.20
N GLU A 113 0.62 -2.59 -9.23
CA GLU A 113 1.02 -2.75 -10.64
C GLU A 113 2.21 -1.84 -10.99
N ASN A 114 3.28 -2.41 -11.54
CA ASN A 114 4.53 -1.70 -11.83
C ASN A 114 4.37 -0.47 -12.75
N ASN A 115 3.38 -0.50 -13.65
CA ASN A 115 3.10 0.54 -14.63
C ASN A 115 2.01 1.54 -14.19
N TYR A 116 1.37 1.32 -13.05
CA TYR A 116 0.40 2.29 -12.52
C TYR A 116 1.14 3.40 -11.77
N PHE A 117 0.87 4.66 -12.04
CA PHE A 117 1.49 5.78 -11.31
C PHE A 117 0.47 6.81 -10.82
N GLY A 118 -0.81 6.52 -11.04
CA GLY A 118 -1.85 7.52 -10.99
C GLY A 118 -2.42 7.84 -12.36
#